data_AF-A0A7W4F038-F1
#
_entry.id   AF-A0A7W4F038-F1
#
_cell.length_a   1.000
_cell.length_b   1.000
_cell.length_c   1.000
_cell.angle_alpha   90.00
_cell.angle_beta   90.00
_cell.angle_gamma   90.00
#
_symmetry.space_group_name_H-M   'P 1'
#
loop_
_entity.id
_entity.type
_entity.pdbx_description
1 polymer ?
#
loop_
_entity_poly.entity_id
_entity_poly.type
_entity_poly.pdbx_seq_one_letter_code
_entity_poly.pdbx_strand_id
1 'polypeptide(L)'
;MKRFKNKLLIALAIFLAISLSLFVFSIIYEGEMPKLVENINNSAIGAIFTAIITVFLLLGQTETEEDKERNVKVFEKKSELFNNFIEELWKVWEDRNITLEELSHLLKLVSKDIIPYTKPESAKSILNSLNAIASEVNTQENTANKKHMQSHLYAIINTLSEEIGLGGAIHQDIATELDKLEDSILPYLIGKKYMNEIDERVQEKLGDFLTNSKQENGCLWFQVGNKKNGLWLRVGDINNNGKTYIGYWADFWDYRQYAPYRYAQKGKNKDWLIGDVVYGGFDWNLLRKGESISSESLNHLATEIVDFYKKPVGGTGKTIDEIIKECNS
;
A
#
# COMPACT_ATOMS: atom_id res chain seq x y z
N MET A 1 -4.36 -14.43 44.25
CA MET A 1 -5.29 -15.58 44.08
C MET A 1 -4.66 -16.95 44.32
N LYS A 2 -3.55 -17.33 43.67
CA LYS A 2 -2.91 -18.67 43.80
C LYS A 2 -2.63 -19.10 45.26
N ARG A 3 -2.17 -18.17 46.11
CA ARG A 3 -1.96 -18.40 47.56
C ARG A 3 -3.24 -18.65 48.37
N PHE A 4 -4.38 -18.05 48.00
CA PHE A 4 -5.66 -18.27 48.70
C PHE A 4 -6.27 -19.62 48.29
N LYS A 5 -6.17 -19.96 47.00
CA LYS A 5 -6.62 -21.24 46.43
C LYS A 5 -5.89 -22.44 47.04
N ASN A 6 -4.55 -22.37 47.17
CA ASN A 6 -3.77 -23.43 47.81
C ASN A 6 -4.16 -23.58 49.29
N LYS A 7 -4.41 -22.48 50.00
CA LYS A 7 -4.89 -22.52 51.39
C LYS A 7 -6.29 -23.13 51.51
N LEU A 8 -7.19 -22.85 50.57
CA LEU A 8 -8.53 -23.44 50.50
C LEU A 8 -8.48 -24.95 50.27
N LEU A 9 -7.70 -25.41 49.29
CA LEU A 9 -7.53 -26.85 49.00
C LEU A 9 -6.87 -27.59 50.17
N ILE A 10 -5.87 -26.98 50.81
CA ILE A 10 -5.25 -27.53 52.03
C ILE A 10 -6.29 -27.62 53.16
N ALA A 11 -7.12 -26.59 53.36
CA ALA A 11 -8.17 -26.62 54.37
C ALA A 11 -9.21 -27.72 54.08
N LEU A 12 -9.68 -27.84 52.83
CA LEU A 12 -10.62 -28.89 52.41
C LEU A 12 -10.02 -30.30 52.58
N ALA A 13 -8.74 -30.48 52.26
CA ALA A 13 -8.03 -31.75 52.46
C ALA A 13 -7.90 -32.12 53.95
N ILE A 14 -7.62 -31.14 54.81
CA ILE A 14 -7.58 -31.33 56.27
C ILE A 14 -8.97 -31.72 56.80
N PHE A 15 -10.03 -31.01 56.39
CA PHE A 15 -11.40 -31.36 56.77
C PHE A 15 -11.80 -32.75 56.28
N LEU A 16 -11.41 -33.12 55.06
CA LEU A 16 -11.65 -34.45 54.51
C LEU A 16 -10.92 -35.52 55.31
N ALA A 17 -9.65 -35.29 55.68
CA ALA A 17 -8.87 -36.23 56.49
C ALA A 17 -9.48 -36.44 57.87
N ILE A 18 -9.93 -35.37 58.54
CA ILE A 18 -10.64 -35.45 59.83
C ILE A 18 -11.95 -36.22 59.67
N SER A 19 -12.73 -35.90 58.62
CA SER A 19 -14.03 -36.50 58.39
C SER A 19 -13.94 -37.99 58.02
N LEU A 20 -12.93 -38.38 57.24
CA LEU A 20 -12.62 -39.79 56.97
C LEU A 20 -12.12 -40.53 58.21
N SER A 21 -11.35 -39.86 59.08
CA SER A 21 -10.89 -40.46 60.35
C SER A 21 -12.07 -40.75 61.28
N LEU A 22 -13.04 -39.84 61.37
CA LEU A 22 -14.28 -40.04 62.13
C LEU A 22 -15.15 -41.14 61.52
N PHE A 23 -15.19 -41.24 60.19
CA PHE A 23 -15.91 -42.29 59.49
C PHE A 23 -15.32 -43.68 59.80
N VAL A 24 -13.99 -43.82 59.72
CA VAL A 24 -13.29 -45.07 60.08
C VAL A 24 -13.48 -45.41 61.57
N PHE A 25 -13.41 -44.41 62.45
CA PHE A 25 -13.66 -44.61 63.89
C PHE A 25 -15.08 -45.13 64.16
N SER A 26 -16.09 -44.57 63.50
CA SER A 26 -17.50 -45.01 63.62
C SER A 26 -17.72 -46.46 63.18
N ILE A 27 -16.93 -46.96 62.22
CA ILE A 27 -17.00 -48.35 61.74
C ILE A 27 -16.31 -49.31 62.72
N ILE A 28 -15.17 -48.91 63.29
CA ILE A 28 -14.38 -49.77 64.19
C ILE A 28 -15.02 -49.85 65.58
N TYR A 29 -15.61 -48.75 66.06
CA TYR A 29 -16.20 -48.62 67.39
C TYR A 29 -17.73 -48.44 67.30
N GLU A 30 -18.38 -49.45 66.71
CA GLU A 30 -19.81 -49.43 66.41
C GLU A 30 -20.65 -49.21 67.69
N GLY A 31 -21.49 -48.17 67.68
CA GLY A 31 -22.36 -47.80 68.81
C GLY A 31 -21.77 -46.84 69.85
N GLU A 32 -20.47 -46.51 69.77
CA GLU A 32 -19.84 -45.52 70.68
C GLU A 32 -20.05 -44.07 70.24
N MET A 33 -20.29 -43.84 68.94
CA MET A 33 -20.49 -42.51 68.36
C MET A 33 -21.98 -42.16 68.27
N PRO A 34 -22.41 -40.95 68.70
CA PRO A 34 -23.82 -40.57 68.56
C PRO A 34 -24.23 -40.50 67.08
N LYS A 35 -25.36 -41.12 66.73
CA LYS A 35 -25.91 -41.14 65.35
C LYS A 35 -26.03 -39.76 64.69
N LEU A 36 -26.26 -38.71 65.50
CA LEU A 36 -26.29 -37.33 65.01
C LEU A 36 -24.93 -36.91 64.44
N VAL A 37 -23.82 -37.24 65.13
CA VAL A 37 -22.46 -36.88 64.70
C VAL A 37 -22.06 -37.71 63.48
N GLU A 38 -22.44 -38.98 63.43
CA GLU A 38 -22.23 -39.85 62.27
C GLU A 38 -22.93 -39.30 61.01
N ASN A 39 -24.22 -38.95 61.12
CA ASN A 39 -24.98 -38.38 60.01
C ASN A 39 -24.44 -37.02 59.54
N ILE A 40 -24.03 -36.16 60.46
CA ILE A 40 -23.38 -34.88 60.14
C ILE A 40 -22.06 -35.13 59.40
N ASN A 41 -21.25 -36.07 59.87
CA ASN A 41 -19.97 -36.41 59.25
C ASN A 41 -20.15 -36.98 57.84
N ASN A 42 -21.10 -37.90 57.65
CA ASN A 42 -21.42 -38.48 56.35
C ASN A 42 -21.92 -37.43 55.35
N SER A 43 -22.73 -36.46 55.80
CA SER A 43 -23.13 -35.31 54.99
C SER A 43 -21.95 -34.38 54.68
N ALA A 44 -21.02 -34.19 55.61
CA ALA A 44 -19.85 -33.34 55.43
C ALA A 44 -18.88 -33.91 54.39
N ILE A 45 -18.66 -35.23 54.36
CA ILE A 45 -17.83 -35.90 53.34
C ILE A 45 -18.34 -35.56 51.93
N GLY A 46 -19.64 -35.73 51.68
CA GLY A 46 -20.26 -35.43 50.39
C GLY A 46 -20.12 -33.95 50.00
N ALA A 47 -20.31 -33.04 50.95
CA ALA A 47 -20.14 -31.60 50.72
C ALA A 47 -18.68 -31.23 50.41
N ILE A 48 -17.71 -31.82 51.12
CA ILE A 48 -16.27 -31.58 50.90
C ILE A 48 -15.83 -32.10 49.53
N PHE A 49 -16.25 -33.30 49.13
CA PHE A 49 -15.96 -33.84 47.80
C PHE A 49 -16.56 -32.96 46.70
N THR A 50 -17.81 -32.54 46.86
CA THR A 50 -18.47 -31.64 45.91
C THR A 50 -17.67 -30.34 45.77
N ALA A 51 -17.26 -29.71 46.88
CA ALA A 51 -16.46 -28.50 46.87
C ALA A 51 -15.10 -28.68 46.18
N ILE A 52 -14.41 -29.81 46.41
CA ILE A 52 -13.14 -30.12 45.75
C ILE A 52 -13.33 -30.28 44.24
N ILE A 53 -14.33 -31.06 43.81
CA ILE A 53 -14.64 -31.26 42.38
C ILE A 53 -14.99 -29.92 41.72
N THR A 54 -15.80 -29.09 42.37
CA THR A 54 -16.15 -27.75 41.86
C THR A 54 -14.91 -26.88 41.68
N VAL A 55 -13.97 -26.89 42.63
CA VAL A 55 -12.71 -26.14 42.49
C VAL A 55 -11.90 -26.64 41.30
N PHE A 56 -11.80 -27.96 41.08
CA PHE A 56 -11.10 -28.51 39.91
C PHE A 56 -11.76 -28.16 38.58
N LEU A 57 -13.10 -28.21 38.50
CA LEU A 57 -13.84 -27.85 37.28
C LEU A 57 -13.65 -26.36 36.93
N LEU A 58 -13.75 -25.48 37.93
CA LEU A 58 -13.52 -24.05 37.72
C LEU A 58 -12.08 -23.75 37.30
N LEU A 59 -11.08 -24.47 37.86
CA LEU A 59 -9.68 -24.33 37.46
C LEU A 59 -9.46 -24.76 36.01
N GLY A 60 -9.96 -25.92 35.61
CA GLY A 60 -9.83 -26.40 34.23
C GLY A 60 -10.46 -25.45 33.22
N GLN A 61 -11.60 -24.84 33.56
CA GLN A 61 -12.26 -23.85 32.71
C GLN A 61 -11.47 -22.54 32.63
N THR A 62 -11.04 -21.98 33.76
CA THR A 62 -10.30 -20.70 33.78
C THR A 62 -8.95 -20.81 33.08
N GLU A 63 -8.17 -21.87 33.30
CA GLU A 63 -6.87 -22.05 32.63
C GLU A 63 -7.04 -22.18 31.11
N THR A 64 -8.07 -22.92 30.66
CA THR A 64 -8.39 -23.05 29.23
C THR A 64 -8.85 -21.73 28.61
N GLU A 65 -9.64 -20.92 29.33
CA GLU A 65 -10.07 -19.60 28.89
C GLU A 65 -8.91 -18.59 28.84
N GLU A 66 -8.06 -18.55 29.86
CA GLU A 66 -6.88 -17.67 29.90
C GLU A 66 -5.90 -18.00 28.76
N ASP A 67 -5.64 -19.29 28.50
CA ASP A 67 -4.79 -19.72 27.38
C ASP A 67 -5.44 -19.41 26.02
N LYS A 68 -6.77 -19.60 25.89
CA LYS A 68 -7.50 -19.22 24.68
C LYS A 68 -7.44 -17.72 24.44
N GLU A 69 -7.71 -16.89 25.45
CA GLU A 69 -7.68 -15.44 25.35
C GLU A 69 -6.27 -14.94 25.00
N ARG A 70 -5.25 -15.50 25.64
CA ARG A 70 -3.85 -15.24 25.29
C ARG A 70 -3.55 -15.61 23.83
N ASN A 71 -3.96 -16.79 23.39
CA ASN A 71 -3.73 -17.23 22.01
C ASN A 71 -4.45 -16.34 20.99
N VAL A 72 -5.68 -15.91 21.29
CA VAL A 72 -6.43 -14.95 20.47
C VAL A 72 -5.69 -13.62 20.39
N LYS A 73 -5.25 -13.06 21.53
CA LYS A 73 -4.50 -11.78 21.54
C LYS A 73 -3.18 -11.88 20.79
N VAL A 74 -2.46 -13.00 20.91
CA VAL A 74 -1.22 -13.25 20.16
C VAL A 74 -1.52 -13.36 18.66
N PHE A 75 -2.60 -14.04 18.28
CA PHE A 75 -3.03 -14.15 16.89
C PHE A 75 -3.40 -12.78 16.30
N GLU A 76 -4.20 -11.98 17.01
CA GLU A 76 -4.57 -10.62 16.60
C GLU A 76 -3.34 -9.75 16.39
N LYS A 77 -2.41 -9.75 17.36
CA LYS A 77 -1.16 -8.98 17.26
C LYS A 77 -0.29 -9.46 16.10
N LYS A 78 -0.17 -10.77 15.91
CA LYS A 78 0.56 -11.37 14.79
C LYS A 78 -0.03 -10.92 13.45
N SER A 79 -1.36 -11.00 13.30
CA SER A 79 -2.06 -10.57 12.09
C SER A 79 -1.85 -9.09 11.81
N GLU A 80 -1.95 -8.23 12.83
CA GLU A 80 -1.71 -6.79 12.70
C GLU A 80 -0.30 -6.49 12.19
N LEU A 81 0.73 -7.09 12.84
CA LEU A 81 2.12 -6.84 12.47
C LEU A 81 2.44 -7.34 11.06
N PHE A 82 1.88 -8.48 10.66
CA PHE A 82 2.14 -9.05 9.34
C PHE A 82 1.43 -8.25 8.25
N ASN A 83 0.18 -7.82 8.48
CA ASN A 83 -0.53 -6.94 7.54
C ASN A 83 0.20 -5.62 7.36
N ASN A 84 0.65 -4.98 8.46
CA ASN A 84 1.44 -3.75 8.38
C ASN A 84 2.73 -3.96 7.58
N PHE A 85 3.41 -5.09 7.77
CA PHE A 85 4.61 -5.38 6.98
C PHE A 85 4.30 -5.64 5.50
N ILE A 86 3.19 -6.31 5.18
CA ILE A 86 2.73 -6.48 3.78
C ILE A 86 2.41 -5.13 3.14
N GLU A 87 1.78 -4.21 3.86
CA GLU A 87 1.55 -2.84 3.37
C GLU A 87 2.87 -2.11 3.08
N GLU A 88 3.86 -2.22 3.96
CA GLU A 88 5.19 -1.63 3.74
C GLU A 88 5.91 -2.27 2.54
N LEU A 89 5.77 -3.58 2.31
CA LEU A 89 6.29 -4.25 1.11
C LEU A 89 5.64 -3.68 -0.16
N TRP A 90 4.33 -3.43 -0.15
CA TRP A 90 3.62 -2.85 -1.29
C TRP A 90 4.01 -1.39 -1.57
N LYS A 91 4.23 -0.59 -0.52
CA LYS A 91 4.71 0.79 -0.66
C LYS A 91 6.07 0.85 -1.33
N VAL A 92 7.01 0.02 -0.87
CA VAL A 92 8.36 -0.09 -1.47
C VAL A 92 8.29 -0.63 -2.90
N TRP A 93 7.27 -1.39 -3.25
CA TRP A 93 7.07 -1.89 -4.61
C TRP A 93 6.36 -0.89 -5.53
N GLU A 94 5.73 0.17 -5.01
CA GLU A 94 4.81 1.04 -5.76
C GLU A 94 5.45 1.67 -7.01
N ASP A 95 6.68 2.15 -6.89
CA ASP A 95 7.43 2.78 -7.98
C ASP A 95 8.22 1.79 -8.86
N ARG A 96 8.15 0.49 -8.53
CA ARG A 96 8.85 -0.62 -9.19
C ARG A 96 10.38 -0.43 -9.22
N ASN A 97 10.91 0.30 -8.24
CA ASN A 97 12.34 0.55 -8.09
C ASN A 97 12.74 0.56 -6.60
N ILE A 98 13.03 -0.63 -6.08
CA ILE A 98 13.41 -0.82 -4.69
C ILE A 98 14.84 -0.29 -4.45
N THR A 99 14.99 0.61 -3.50
CA THR A 99 16.29 1.14 -3.06
C THR A 99 16.89 0.33 -1.91
N LEU A 100 18.21 0.47 -1.68
CA LEU A 100 18.88 -0.17 -0.54
C LEU A 100 18.42 0.42 0.80
N GLU A 101 18.08 1.69 0.82
CA GLU A 101 17.51 2.39 1.97
C GLU A 101 16.16 1.79 2.37
N GLU A 102 15.28 1.53 1.40
CA GLU A 102 14.00 0.85 1.62
C GLU A 102 14.17 -0.59 2.08
N LEU A 103 15.12 -1.33 1.51
CA LEU A 103 15.46 -2.68 1.98
C LEU A 103 15.97 -2.69 3.43
N SER A 104 16.78 -1.70 3.81
CA SER A 104 17.24 -1.52 5.19
C SER A 104 16.07 -1.24 6.14
N HIS A 105 15.09 -0.45 5.69
CA HIS A 105 13.85 -0.22 6.44
C HIS A 105 13.05 -1.53 6.62
N LEU A 106 12.85 -2.31 5.55
CA LEU A 106 12.17 -3.61 5.62
C LEU A 106 12.91 -4.60 6.54
N LEU A 107 14.24 -4.64 6.50
CA LEU A 107 15.05 -5.48 7.39
C LEU A 107 14.83 -5.13 8.87
N LYS A 108 14.72 -3.83 9.19
CA LYS A 108 14.41 -3.37 10.55
C LYS A 108 13.03 -3.84 10.99
N LEU A 109 12.03 -3.74 10.12
CA LEU A 109 10.68 -4.25 10.40
C LEU A 109 10.68 -5.76 10.62
N VAL A 110 11.36 -6.53 9.77
CA VAL A 110 11.50 -7.98 9.95
C VAL A 110 12.09 -8.30 11.32
N SER A 111 13.18 -7.64 11.69
CA SER A 111 13.88 -7.88 12.95
C SER A 111 13.05 -7.53 14.18
N LYS A 112 12.28 -6.44 14.12
CA LYS A 112 11.53 -5.89 15.25
C LYS A 112 10.13 -6.49 15.40
N ASP A 113 9.44 -6.68 14.29
CA ASP A 113 7.99 -6.96 14.24
C ASP A 113 7.66 -8.37 13.72
N ILE A 114 8.51 -8.99 12.91
CA ILE A 114 8.21 -10.29 12.29
C ILE A 114 8.88 -11.46 13.02
N ILE A 115 10.20 -11.38 13.26
CA ILE A 115 10.97 -12.45 13.92
C ILE A 115 10.36 -12.87 15.27
N PRO A 116 9.92 -11.97 16.16
CA PRO A 116 9.37 -12.38 17.46
C PRO A 116 8.07 -13.20 17.38
N TYR A 117 7.38 -13.17 16.25
CA TYR A 117 6.05 -13.78 16.06
C TYR A 117 6.02 -14.84 14.96
N THR A 118 7.17 -15.21 14.40
CA THR A 118 7.30 -16.20 13.32
C THR A 118 8.14 -17.40 13.75
N LYS A 119 7.90 -18.56 13.11
CA LYS A 119 8.81 -19.71 13.23
C LYS A 119 10.17 -19.38 12.61
N PRO A 120 11.28 -19.98 13.12
CA PRO A 120 12.62 -19.77 12.57
C PRO A 120 12.73 -20.03 11.07
N GLU A 121 12.01 -21.04 10.56
CA GLU A 121 12.00 -21.41 9.14
C GLU A 121 11.34 -20.34 8.28
N SER A 122 10.19 -19.83 8.73
CA SER A 122 9.45 -18.74 8.08
C SER A 122 10.28 -17.46 8.05
N ALA A 123 10.89 -17.09 9.18
CA ALA A 123 11.81 -15.95 9.27
C ALA A 123 12.99 -16.08 8.29
N LYS A 124 13.59 -17.27 8.19
CA LYS A 124 14.68 -17.55 7.24
C LYS A 124 14.21 -17.41 5.78
N SER A 125 13.03 -17.92 5.46
CA SER A 125 12.44 -17.81 4.12
C SER A 125 12.25 -16.34 3.70
N ILE A 126 11.73 -15.52 4.61
CA ILE A 126 11.54 -14.08 4.39
C ILE A 126 12.88 -13.39 4.16
N LEU A 127 13.87 -13.63 5.03
CA LEU A 127 15.20 -13.03 4.90
C LEU A 127 15.91 -13.45 3.61
N ASN A 128 15.77 -14.70 3.18
CA ASN A 128 16.31 -15.17 1.91
C ASN A 128 15.69 -14.42 0.72
N SER A 129 14.37 -14.20 0.75
CA SER A 129 13.66 -13.45 -0.30
C SER A 129 14.10 -11.98 -0.34
N LEU A 130 14.26 -11.34 0.83
CA LEU A 130 14.81 -9.97 0.90
C LEU A 130 16.25 -9.88 0.39
N ASN A 131 17.09 -10.86 0.69
CA ASN A 131 18.47 -10.92 0.17
C ASN A 131 18.50 -11.12 -1.35
N ALA A 132 17.56 -11.89 -1.90
CA ALA A 132 17.42 -12.06 -3.35
C ALA A 132 17.05 -10.73 -4.02
N ILE A 133 16.05 -10.02 -3.46
CA ILE A 133 15.69 -8.66 -3.93
C ILE A 133 16.91 -7.73 -3.86
N ALA A 134 17.63 -7.70 -2.74
CA ALA A 134 18.83 -6.87 -2.60
C ALA A 134 19.92 -7.21 -3.62
N SER A 135 20.04 -8.48 -4.02
CA SER A 135 21.01 -8.91 -5.04
C SER A 135 20.60 -8.40 -6.43
N GLU A 136 19.30 -8.36 -6.73
CA GLU A 136 18.76 -7.91 -8.00
C GLU A 136 18.81 -6.38 -8.14
N VAL A 137 18.61 -5.63 -7.05
CA VAL A 137 18.80 -4.17 -6.99
C VAL A 137 20.22 -3.75 -7.39
N ASN A 138 21.22 -4.58 -7.11
CA ASN A 138 22.62 -4.31 -7.46
C ASN A 138 22.97 -4.60 -8.93
N THR A 139 22.03 -5.09 -9.74
CA THR A 139 22.25 -5.41 -11.17
C THR A 139 21.56 -4.41 -12.09
N GLN A 140 22.05 -4.26 -13.34
CA GLN A 140 21.46 -3.32 -14.31
C GLN A 140 19.94 -3.53 -14.42
N GLU A 141 19.19 -2.46 -14.14
CA GLU A 141 17.74 -2.46 -14.03
C GLU A 141 17.09 -2.91 -15.37
N ASN A 142 16.39 -4.04 -15.37
CA ASN A 142 15.65 -4.53 -16.52
C ASN A 142 14.32 -5.19 -16.09
N THR A 143 13.43 -5.39 -17.05
CA THR A 143 12.08 -5.95 -16.80
C THR A 143 12.09 -7.36 -16.20
N ALA A 144 13.13 -8.16 -16.48
CA ALA A 144 13.25 -9.50 -15.90
C ALA A 144 13.56 -9.43 -14.39
N ASN A 145 14.47 -8.54 -13.99
CA ASN A 145 14.76 -8.29 -12.58
C ASN A 145 13.51 -7.82 -11.82
N LYS A 146 12.68 -6.98 -12.43
CA LYS A 146 11.41 -6.54 -11.81
C LYS A 146 10.46 -7.70 -11.55
N LYS A 147 10.28 -8.61 -12.52
CA LYS A 147 9.44 -9.81 -12.33
C LYS A 147 10.00 -10.77 -11.28
N HIS A 148 11.32 -10.88 -11.18
CA HIS A 148 11.95 -11.71 -10.15
C HIS A 148 11.77 -11.10 -8.75
N MET A 149 12.01 -9.79 -8.59
CA MET A 149 11.76 -9.07 -7.34
C MET A 149 10.30 -9.21 -6.89
N GLN A 150 9.35 -9.09 -7.82
CA GLN A 150 7.93 -9.33 -7.58
C GLN A 150 7.64 -10.75 -7.10
N SER A 151 8.28 -11.75 -7.71
CA SER A 151 8.14 -13.14 -7.29
C SER A 151 8.65 -13.35 -5.86
N HIS A 152 9.75 -12.69 -5.49
CA HIS A 152 10.26 -12.70 -4.12
C HIS A 152 9.33 -11.98 -3.13
N LEU A 153 8.69 -10.88 -3.53
CA LEU A 153 7.64 -10.22 -2.73
C LEU A 153 6.45 -11.17 -2.48
N TYR A 154 5.97 -11.85 -3.52
CA TYR A 154 4.91 -12.85 -3.39
C TYR A 154 5.30 -14.02 -2.49
N ALA A 155 6.55 -14.48 -2.55
CA ALA A 155 7.05 -15.52 -1.66
C ALA A 155 7.02 -15.09 -0.18
N ILE A 156 7.34 -13.83 0.12
CA ILE A 156 7.24 -13.27 1.47
C ILE A 156 5.77 -13.26 1.94
N ILE A 157 4.86 -12.74 1.11
CA ILE A 157 3.41 -12.68 1.43
C ILE A 157 2.85 -14.09 1.69
N ASN A 158 3.22 -15.05 0.85
CA ASN A 158 2.80 -16.45 1.00
C ASN A 158 3.32 -17.06 2.30
N THR A 159 4.60 -16.82 2.62
CA THR A 159 5.21 -17.30 3.88
C THR A 159 4.46 -16.74 5.10
N LEU A 160 4.12 -15.45 5.09
CA LEU A 160 3.37 -14.81 6.18
C LEU A 160 1.93 -15.34 6.29
N SER A 161 1.28 -15.57 5.14
CA SER A 161 -0.10 -16.08 5.08
C SER A 161 -0.20 -17.50 5.65
N GLU A 162 0.73 -18.39 5.26
CA GLU A 162 0.84 -19.75 5.78
C GLU A 162 1.11 -19.75 7.30
N GLU A 163 1.95 -18.83 7.77
CA GLU A 163 2.34 -18.71 9.17
C GLU A 163 1.19 -18.22 10.08
N ILE A 164 0.26 -17.41 9.57
CA ILE A 164 -0.99 -17.06 10.27
C ILE A 164 -2.03 -18.19 10.15
N GLY A 165 -1.96 -19.00 9.09
CA GLY A 165 -2.98 -20.01 8.80
C GLY A 165 -4.24 -19.42 8.15
N LEU A 166 -4.10 -18.27 7.49
CA LEU A 166 -5.14 -17.69 6.65
C LEU A 166 -5.01 -18.27 5.23
N GLY A 167 -6.13 -18.47 4.55
CA GLY A 167 -6.13 -18.76 3.11
C GLY A 167 -5.67 -17.54 2.30
N GLY A 168 -5.26 -17.74 1.04
CA GLY A 168 -4.94 -16.64 0.12
C GLY A 168 -3.50 -16.59 -0.41
N ALA A 169 -2.81 -17.74 -0.45
CA ALA A 169 -1.51 -17.79 -1.11
C ALA A 169 -1.64 -17.39 -2.59
N ILE A 170 -0.74 -16.50 -3.02
CA ILE A 170 -0.56 -16.07 -4.40
C ILE A 170 0.13 -17.22 -5.14
N HIS A 171 -0.68 -18.18 -5.58
CA HIS A 171 -0.24 -19.27 -6.44
C HIS A 171 -0.02 -18.77 -7.89
N GLN A 172 0.56 -19.62 -8.73
CA GLN A 172 0.98 -19.24 -10.09
C GLN A 172 -0.18 -18.71 -10.95
N ASP A 173 -1.39 -19.25 -10.80
CA ASP A 173 -2.59 -18.79 -11.49
C ASP A 173 -3.00 -17.39 -11.05
N ILE A 174 -3.03 -17.12 -9.74
CA ILE A 174 -3.32 -15.80 -9.18
C ILE A 174 -2.24 -14.80 -9.59
N ALA A 175 -0.96 -15.17 -9.49
CA ALA A 175 0.15 -14.34 -9.92
C ALA A 175 0.02 -13.95 -11.40
N THR A 176 -0.39 -14.89 -12.27
CA THR A 176 -0.61 -14.63 -13.70
C THR A 176 -1.75 -13.63 -13.94
N GLU A 177 -2.83 -13.68 -13.16
CA GLU A 177 -3.91 -12.70 -13.27
C GLU A 177 -3.51 -11.32 -12.73
N LEU A 178 -2.72 -11.28 -11.65
CA LEU A 178 -2.14 -10.04 -11.14
C LEU A 178 -1.20 -9.39 -12.16
N ASP A 179 -0.35 -10.17 -12.83
CA ASP A 179 0.53 -9.69 -13.90
C ASP A 179 -0.27 -9.06 -15.05
N LYS A 180 -1.36 -9.70 -15.50
CA LYS A 180 -2.23 -9.15 -16.56
C LYS A 180 -2.84 -7.81 -16.15
N LEU A 181 -3.31 -7.72 -14.90
CA LEU A 181 -3.88 -6.49 -14.37
C LEU A 181 -2.81 -5.40 -14.31
N GLU A 182 -1.62 -5.74 -13.81
CA GLU A 182 -0.49 -4.83 -13.73
C GLU A 182 -0.05 -4.34 -15.10
N ASP A 183 0.09 -5.21 -16.10
CA ASP A 183 0.44 -4.87 -17.47
C ASP A 183 -0.55 -3.86 -18.10
N SER A 184 -1.81 -3.84 -17.63
CA SER A 184 -2.82 -2.88 -18.07
C SER A 184 -2.78 -1.53 -17.34
N ILE A 185 -2.29 -1.51 -16.10
CA ILE A 185 -2.31 -0.33 -15.22
C ILE A 185 -0.96 0.41 -15.27
N LEU A 186 0.14 -0.33 -15.26
CA LEU A 186 1.48 0.20 -15.10
C LEU A 186 1.85 1.23 -16.19
N PRO A 187 1.55 1.03 -17.48
CA PRO A 187 1.81 2.03 -18.51
C PRO A 187 1.13 3.38 -18.23
N TYR A 188 -0.09 3.36 -17.71
CA TYR A 188 -0.83 4.56 -17.35
C TYR A 188 -0.19 5.28 -16.16
N LEU A 189 0.19 4.56 -15.10
CA LEU A 189 0.81 5.15 -13.92
C LEU A 189 2.18 5.76 -14.22
N ILE A 190 3.03 5.03 -14.97
CA ILE A 190 4.35 5.51 -15.39
C ILE A 190 4.19 6.74 -16.30
N GLY A 191 3.29 6.67 -17.29
CA GLY A 191 3.00 7.81 -18.16
C GLY A 191 2.56 9.05 -17.38
N LYS A 192 1.67 8.88 -16.40
CA LYS A 192 1.21 9.96 -15.52
C LYS A 192 2.35 10.56 -14.68
N LYS A 193 3.22 9.73 -14.12
CA LYS A 193 4.41 10.18 -13.37
C LYS A 193 5.28 11.10 -14.24
N TYR A 194 5.65 10.65 -15.42
CA TYR A 194 6.48 11.46 -16.33
C TYR A 194 5.77 12.73 -16.81
N MET A 195 4.45 12.70 -17.01
CA MET A 195 3.68 13.91 -17.32
C MET A 195 3.73 14.93 -16.18
N ASN A 196 3.67 14.50 -14.92
CA ASN A 196 3.87 15.37 -13.77
C ASN A 196 5.30 15.96 -13.76
N GLU A 197 6.32 15.15 -14.00
CA GLU A 197 7.71 15.63 -14.05
C GLU A 197 7.92 16.68 -15.15
N ILE A 198 7.27 16.52 -16.32
CA ILE A 198 7.32 17.53 -17.39
C ILE A 198 6.60 18.80 -16.95
N ASP A 199 5.41 18.67 -16.34
CA ASP A 199 4.65 19.81 -15.81
C ASP A 199 5.49 20.61 -14.80
N GLU A 200 6.07 19.95 -13.80
CA GLU A 200 6.94 20.58 -12.80
C GLU A 200 8.12 21.34 -13.43
N ARG A 201 8.83 20.73 -14.38
CA ARG A 201 9.98 21.36 -15.07
C ARG A 201 9.57 22.56 -15.93
N VAL A 202 8.38 22.53 -16.51
CA VAL A 202 7.83 23.66 -17.28
C VAL A 202 7.40 24.78 -16.34
N GLN A 203 6.71 24.44 -15.26
CA GLN A 203 6.23 25.39 -14.24
C GLN A 203 7.39 26.09 -13.53
N GLU A 204 8.52 25.41 -13.27
CA GLU A 204 9.73 26.03 -12.72
C GLU A 204 10.24 27.19 -13.61
N LYS A 205 10.05 27.09 -14.92
CA LYS A 205 10.56 28.07 -15.91
C LYS A 205 9.53 29.10 -16.35
N LEU A 206 8.23 28.76 -16.30
CA LEU A 206 7.14 29.57 -16.86
C LEU A 206 5.95 29.76 -15.90
N GLY A 207 6.06 29.40 -14.62
CA GLY A 207 4.94 29.46 -13.67
C GLY A 207 4.33 30.85 -13.48
N ASP A 208 5.12 31.91 -13.67
CA ASP A 208 4.63 33.29 -13.66
C ASP A 208 3.67 33.59 -14.83
N PHE A 209 3.76 32.82 -15.92
CA PHE A 209 2.97 32.99 -17.15
C PHE A 209 1.90 31.90 -17.32
N LEU A 210 2.14 30.70 -16.78
CA LEU A 210 1.27 29.53 -16.90
C LEU A 210 0.53 29.28 -15.59
N THR A 211 -0.65 29.89 -15.44
CA THR A 211 -1.33 29.99 -14.12
C THR A 211 -1.99 28.71 -13.62
N ASN A 212 -2.13 27.69 -14.47
CA ASN A 212 -2.70 26.40 -14.10
C ASN A 212 -2.26 25.31 -15.09
N SER A 213 -2.22 24.06 -14.65
CA SER A 213 -1.98 22.89 -15.50
C SER A 213 -3.07 21.83 -15.32
N LYS A 214 -3.32 21.05 -16.37
CA LYS A 214 -4.14 19.83 -16.30
C LYS A 214 -3.66 18.78 -17.30
N GLN A 215 -3.96 17.53 -17.00
CA GLN A 215 -3.76 16.41 -17.91
C GLN A 215 -5.10 15.94 -18.45
N GLU A 216 -5.24 15.92 -19.78
CA GLU A 216 -6.48 15.52 -20.43
C GLU A 216 -6.19 14.88 -21.78
N ASN A 217 -6.83 13.74 -22.05
CA ASN A 217 -6.66 12.94 -23.27
C ASN A 217 -5.19 12.60 -23.58
N GLY A 218 -4.40 12.30 -22.55
CA GLY A 218 -2.98 11.98 -22.73
C GLY A 218 -2.14 13.16 -23.22
N CYS A 219 -2.62 14.40 -23.06
CA CYS A 219 -1.86 15.64 -23.30
C CYS A 219 -1.74 16.46 -22.01
N LEU A 220 -0.69 17.27 -21.95
CA LEU A 220 -0.53 18.35 -20.96
C LEU A 220 -1.17 19.63 -21.50
N TRP A 221 -1.86 20.34 -20.62
CA TRP A 221 -2.52 21.60 -20.92
C TRP A 221 -2.12 22.63 -19.86
N PHE A 222 -1.54 23.74 -20.31
CA PHE A 222 -1.12 24.85 -19.46
C PHE A 222 -1.95 26.08 -19.79
N GLN A 223 -2.58 26.67 -18.79
CA GLN A 223 -3.37 27.89 -18.97
C GLN A 223 -2.44 29.09 -19.14
N VAL A 224 -2.58 29.82 -20.25
CA VAL A 224 -1.71 30.96 -20.56
C VAL A 224 -2.34 32.25 -20.04
N GLY A 225 -1.62 32.96 -19.17
CA GLY A 225 -2.14 34.12 -18.47
C GLY A 225 -3.30 33.73 -17.55
N ASN A 226 -4.32 34.58 -17.42
CA ASN A 226 -5.42 34.36 -16.48
C ASN A 226 -6.57 33.49 -17.06
N LYS A 227 -7.46 33.00 -16.18
CA LYS A 227 -8.65 32.22 -16.59
C LYS A 227 -9.58 32.91 -17.58
N LYS A 228 -9.61 34.24 -17.61
CA LYS A 228 -10.49 34.99 -18.50
C LYS A 228 -10.02 34.98 -19.95
N ASN A 229 -8.74 34.67 -20.20
CA ASN A 229 -8.18 34.63 -21.54
C ASN A 229 -8.63 33.40 -22.33
N GLY A 230 -9.02 32.30 -21.67
CA GLY A 230 -9.46 31.07 -22.36
C GLY A 230 -8.40 30.32 -23.15
N LEU A 231 -7.15 30.77 -23.09
CA LEU A 231 -6.05 30.26 -23.89
C LEU A 231 -5.28 29.19 -23.13
N TRP A 232 -4.95 28.12 -23.86
CA TRP A 232 -4.18 26.99 -23.36
C TRP A 232 -3.00 26.69 -24.29
N LEU A 233 -1.84 26.45 -23.71
CA LEU A 233 -0.71 25.79 -24.35
C LEU A 233 -0.89 24.29 -24.16
N ARG A 234 -1.01 23.54 -25.26
CA ARG A 234 -1.13 22.08 -25.25
C ARG A 234 0.17 21.45 -25.70
N VAL A 235 0.61 20.42 -24.99
CA VAL A 235 1.74 19.56 -25.34
C VAL A 235 1.29 18.10 -25.35
N GLY A 236 1.45 17.41 -26.47
CA GLY A 236 1.24 15.97 -26.56
C GLY A 236 0.87 15.47 -27.94
N ASP A 237 0.62 14.16 -28.04
CA ASP A 237 0.32 13.51 -29.32
C ASP A 237 -1.19 13.47 -29.60
N ILE A 238 -1.63 14.36 -30.49
CA ILE A 238 -3.02 14.46 -30.96
C ILE A 238 -3.46 13.38 -31.93
N ASN A 239 -2.52 12.79 -32.66
CA ASN A 239 -2.82 11.94 -33.81
C ASN A 239 -2.56 10.46 -33.52
N ASN A 240 -2.25 10.14 -32.27
CA ASN A 240 -1.84 8.80 -31.85
C ASN A 240 -0.69 8.24 -32.71
N ASN A 241 0.23 9.11 -33.13
CA ASN A 241 1.35 8.76 -34.01
C ASN A 241 2.73 8.83 -33.32
N GLY A 242 2.77 9.08 -32.02
CA GLY A 242 3.96 9.20 -31.19
C GLY A 242 4.65 10.56 -31.24
N LYS A 243 4.24 11.46 -32.14
CA LYS A 243 4.91 12.76 -32.27
C LYS A 243 4.41 13.72 -31.21
N THR A 244 5.33 14.50 -30.66
CA THR A 244 4.98 15.53 -29.67
C THR A 244 4.57 16.81 -30.38
N TYR A 245 3.31 17.21 -30.24
CA TYR A 245 2.80 18.45 -30.81
C TYR A 245 2.64 19.51 -29.73
N ILE A 246 3.25 20.67 -29.96
CA ILE A 246 3.16 21.85 -29.09
C ILE A 246 2.36 22.91 -29.84
N GLY A 247 1.30 23.45 -29.22
CA GLY A 247 0.46 24.45 -29.87
C GLY A 247 -0.51 25.14 -28.93
N TYR A 248 -1.06 26.26 -29.38
CA TYR A 248 -2.03 27.05 -28.62
C TYR A 248 -3.47 26.74 -29.03
N TRP A 249 -4.34 26.65 -28.05
CA TRP A 249 -5.75 26.33 -28.19
C TRP A 249 -6.62 27.31 -27.40
N ALA A 250 -7.74 27.72 -27.99
CA ALA A 250 -8.81 28.44 -27.28
C ALA A 250 -10.14 28.08 -27.93
N ASP A 251 -11.20 27.86 -27.15
CA ASP A 251 -12.53 27.58 -27.70
C ASP A 251 -12.95 28.70 -28.68
N PHE A 252 -13.37 28.31 -29.88
CA PHE A 252 -13.72 29.28 -30.91
C PHE A 252 -14.93 30.13 -30.56
N TRP A 253 -15.95 29.54 -29.94
CA TRP A 253 -17.22 30.22 -29.71
C TRP A 253 -17.14 31.20 -28.55
N ASP A 254 -16.46 30.78 -27.48
CA ASP A 254 -16.29 31.59 -26.28
C ASP A 254 -15.21 32.66 -26.44
N TYR A 255 -14.20 32.41 -27.29
CA TYR A 255 -13.03 33.29 -27.47
C TYR A 255 -12.82 33.71 -28.94
N ARG A 256 -13.83 34.36 -29.52
CA ARG A 256 -13.81 34.84 -30.91
C ARG A 256 -12.79 35.95 -31.17
N GLN A 257 -12.35 36.67 -30.16
CA GLN A 257 -11.36 37.74 -30.29
C GLN A 257 -10.03 37.25 -30.90
N TYR A 258 -9.71 35.96 -30.76
CA TYR A 258 -8.52 35.35 -31.36
C TYR A 258 -8.71 34.94 -32.83
N ALA A 259 -9.86 35.23 -33.46
CA ALA A 259 -10.13 34.87 -34.85
C ALA A 259 -9.00 35.20 -35.85
N PRO A 260 -8.32 36.37 -35.79
CA PRO A 260 -7.23 36.69 -36.72
C PRO A 260 -6.01 35.75 -36.62
N TYR A 261 -5.85 35.07 -35.48
CA TYR A 261 -4.68 34.26 -35.14
C TYR A 261 -4.95 32.76 -35.24
N ARG A 262 -6.14 32.35 -35.72
CA ARG A 262 -6.54 30.93 -35.81
C ARG A 262 -6.15 30.29 -37.14
N TYR A 263 -5.88 28.98 -37.10
CA TYR A 263 -5.58 28.18 -38.28
C TYR A 263 -6.71 28.13 -39.30
N ALA A 264 -7.95 28.13 -38.81
CA ALA A 264 -9.14 28.11 -39.63
C ALA A 264 -10.28 28.84 -38.93
N GLN A 265 -11.30 29.25 -39.70
CA GLN A 265 -12.51 29.86 -39.15
C GLN A 265 -13.67 28.84 -39.00
N LYS A 266 -13.45 27.59 -39.44
CA LYS A 266 -14.44 26.50 -39.40
C LYS A 266 -13.77 25.14 -39.38
N GLY A 267 -14.50 24.10 -38.98
CA GLY A 267 -14.01 22.73 -38.94
C GLY A 267 -13.11 22.43 -37.73
N LYS A 268 -12.38 21.31 -37.78
CA LYS A 268 -11.61 20.77 -36.63
C LYS A 268 -10.43 21.63 -36.18
N ASN A 269 -9.95 22.54 -37.04
CA ASN A 269 -8.81 23.40 -36.77
C ASN A 269 -9.19 24.80 -36.27
N LYS A 270 -10.50 25.09 -36.12
CA LYS A 270 -10.96 26.41 -35.71
C LYS A 270 -10.53 26.80 -34.30
N ASP A 271 -10.35 25.82 -33.43
CA ASP A 271 -10.01 26.07 -32.02
C ASP A 271 -8.50 26.29 -31.80
N TRP A 272 -7.68 26.11 -32.86
CA TRP A 272 -6.22 26.19 -32.81
C TRP A 272 -5.70 27.52 -33.35
N LEU A 273 -4.71 28.10 -32.68
CA LEU A 273 -3.94 29.23 -33.20
C LEU A 273 -2.86 28.73 -34.17
N ILE A 274 -2.44 29.59 -35.10
CA ILE A 274 -1.39 29.27 -36.08
C ILE A 274 -0.03 29.02 -35.42
N GLY A 275 0.79 28.17 -36.05
CA GLY A 275 2.18 27.97 -35.66
C GLY A 275 2.41 26.86 -34.63
N ASP A 276 1.66 25.76 -34.70
CA ASP A 276 2.02 24.55 -33.96
C ASP A 276 3.37 23.99 -34.43
N VAL A 277 4.09 23.35 -33.52
CA VAL A 277 5.38 22.71 -33.79
C VAL A 277 5.29 21.22 -33.49
N VAL A 278 5.86 20.43 -34.39
CA VAL A 278 6.07 18.99 -34.19
C VAL A 278 7.49 18.79 -33.70
N TYR A 279 7.64 18.44 -32.42
CA TYR A 279 8.92 18.12 -31.83
C TYR A 279 9.23 16.63 -31.99
N GLY A 280 10.29 16.32 -32.73
CA GLY A 280 10.73 14.96 -33.01
C GLY A 280 11.72 14.38 -31.99
N GLY A 281 12.22 15.19 -31.06
CA GLY A 281 13.22 14.76 -30.06
C GLY A 281 12.62 14.01 -28.86
N PHE A 282 11.30 13.86 -28.81
CA PHE A 282 10.59 13.12 -27.76
C PHE A 282 9.48 12.27 -28.36
N ASP A 283 9.56 10.95 -28.17
CA ASP A 283 8.52 10.01 -28.57
C ASP A 283 7.46 9.91 -27.47
N TRP A 284 6.29 10.49 -27.73
CA TRP A 284 5.16 10.50 -26.81
C TRP A 284 4.59 9.10 -26.57
N ASN A 285 4.85 8.13 -27.45
CA ASN A 285 4.43 6.74 -27.23
C ASN A 285 5.15 6.09 -26.04
N LEU A 286 6.34 6.57 -25.65
CA LEU A 286 7.04 6.07 -24.48
C LEU A 286 6.20 6.26 -23.21
N LEU A 287 5.51 7.40 -23.08
CA LEU A 287 4.57 7.67 -21.99
C LEU A 287 3.40 6.68 -21.99
N ARG A 288 2.83 6.39 -23.17
CA ARG A 288 1.67 5.47 -23.29
C ARG A 288 2.03 4.03 -22.99
N LYS A 289 3.25 3.63 -23.30
CA LYS A 289 3.76 2.27 -23.08
C LYS A 289 4.37 2.09 -21.68
N GLY A 290 4.54 3.16 -20.91
CA GLY A 290 5.25 3.13 -19.63
C GLY A 290 6.72 2.75 -19.77
N GLU A 291 7.34 3.11 -20.89
CA GLU A 291 8.77 2.87 -21.08
C GLU A 291 9.59 3.87 -20.27
N SER A 292 10.81 3.48 -19.89
CA SER A 292 11.72 4.35 -19.14
C SER A 292 12.12 5.56 -19.99
N ILE A 293 11.99 6.74 -19.42
CA ILE A 293 12.37 8.01 -20.04
C ILE A 293 13.48 8.65 -19.20
N SER A 294 14.58 9.03 -19.84
CA SER A 294 15.69 9.66 -19.15
C SER A 294 15.33 11.08 -18.69
N SER A 295 15.90 11.50 -17.56
CA SER A 295 15.74 12.88 -17.06
C SER A 295 16.25 13.92 -18.06
N GLU A 296 17.24 13.56 -18.89
CA GLU A 296 17.74 14.40 -19.98
C GLU A 296 16.69 14.61 -21.07
N SER A 297 16.01 13.54 -21.53
CA SER A 297 14.93 13.65 -22.51
C SER A 297 13.75 14.48 -21.99
N LEU A 298 13.39 14.33 -20.71
CA LEU A 298 12.36 15.17 -20.07
C LEU A 298 12.79 16.64 -20.01
N ASN A 299 14.05 16.93 -19.69
CA ASN A 299 14.61 18.27 -19.69
C ASN A 299 14.63 18.92 -21.07
N HIS A 300 14.98 18.16 -22.11
CA HIS A 300 14.96 18.65 -23.48
C HIS A 300 13.55 19.03 -23.91
N LEU A 301 12.57 18.15 -23.67
CA LEU A 301 11.17 18.46 -23.97
C LEU A 301 10.70 19.71 -23.21
N ALA A 302 10.96 19.79 -21.90
CA ALA A 302 10.60 20.97 -21.11
C ALA A 302 11.23 22.26 -21.66
N THR A 303 12.50 22.20 -22.09
CA THR A 303 13.19 23.35 -22.70
C THR A 303 12.55 23.74 -24.03
N GLU A 304 12.16 22.78 -24.86
CA GLU A 304 11.49 23.09 -26.13
C GLU A 304 10.08 23.67 -25.96
N ILE A 305 9.35 23.25 -24.92
CA ILE A 305 8.08 23.88 -24.55
C ILE A 305 8.31 25.35 -24.18
N VAL A 306 9.37 25.64 -23.42
CA VAL A 306 9.73 27.00 -23.02
C VAL A 306 10.17 27.84 -24.21
N ASP A 307 10.98 27.29 -25.10
CA ASP A 307 11.43 27.98 -26.31
C ASP A 307 10.28 28.23 -27.28
N PHE A 308 9.33 27.29 -27.39
CA PHE A 308 8.08 27.50 -28.12
C PHE A 308 7.28 28.65 -27.53
N TYR A 309 7.15 28.71 -26.19
CA TYR A 309 6.39 29.77 -25.52
C TYR A 309 6.93 31.17 -25.85
N LYS A 310 8.26 31.31 -25.84
CA LYS A 310 8.95 32.60 -26.05
C LYS A 310 8.99 33.05 -27.51
N LYS A 311 8.79 32.13 -28.46
CA LYS A 311 8.84 32.45 -29.90
C LYS A 311 7.55 33.17 -30.36
N PRO A 312 7.64 33.98 -31.43
CA PRO A 312 6.44 34.47 -32.09
C PRO A 312 5.51 33.33 -32.53
N VAL A 313 4.21 33.54 -32.40
CA VAL A 313 3.18 32.55 -32.72
C VAL A 313 3.09 32.42 -34.23
N GLY A 314 3.62 31.33 -34.78
CA GLY A 314 3.66 31.08 -36.23
C GLY A 314 4.33 32.22 -37.01
N GLY A 315 3.70 32.65 -38.11
CA GLY A 315 4.19 33.75 -38.95
C GLY A 315 3.71 35.14 -38.52
N THR A 316 3.15 35.32 -37.32
CA THR A 316 2.53 36.59 -36.90
C THR A 316 3.52 37.69 -36.56
N GLY A 317 4.75 37.32 -36.20
CA GLY A 317 5.73 38.24 -35.63
C GLY A 317 5.42 38.71 -34.20
N LYS A 318 4.38 38.16 -33.55
CA LYS A 318 3.95 38.52 -32.19
C LYS A 318 4.06 37.34 -31.23
N THR A 319 4.45 37.58 -29.99
CA THR A 319 4.41 36.57 -28.92
C THR A 319 2.96 36.30 -28.49
N ILE A 320 2.76 35.21 -27.73
CA ILE A 320 1.41 34.88 -27.26
C ILE A 320 0.86 35.94 -26.30
N ASP A 321 1.71 36.52 -25.46
CA ASP A 321 1.34 37.59 -24.53
C ASP A 321 0.92 38.87 -25.26
N GLU A 322 1.59 39.21 -26.36
CA GLU A 322 1.22 40.34 -27.22
C GLU A 322 -0.15 40.12 -27.88
N ILE A 323 -0.41 38.91 -28.37
CA ILE A 323 -1.71 38.53 -28.95
C ILE A 323 -2.82 38.63 -27.91
N ILE A 324 -2.59 38.11 -26.69
CA ILE A 324 -3.56 38.21 -25.58
C ILE A 324 -3.86 39.67 -25.28
N LYS A 325 -2.83 40.51 -25.19
CA LYS A 325 -3.00 41.94 -24.90
C LYS A 325 -3.82 42.63 -26.00
N GLU A 326 -3.51 42.40 -27.27
CA GLU A 326 -4.24 42.99 -28.39
C GLU A 326 -5.71 42.56 -28.45
N CYS A 327 -5.98 41.27 -28.26
CA CYS A 327 -7.33 40.72 -28.39
C CYS A 327 -8.23 41.04 -27.19
N ASN A 328 -7.66 41.38 -26.02
CA ASN A 328 -8.40 41.68 -24.80
C ASN A 328 -8.28 43.14 -24.34
N SER A 329 -7.74 44.03 -25.18
CA SER A 329 -7.69 45.48 -24.93
C SER A 329 -8.99 46.20 -25.26
#